data_AF-A0A381WNY1-F1
#
_entry.id   AF-A0A381WNY1-F1
#
_cell.length_a   1.000
_cell.length_b   1.000
_cell.length_c   1.000
_cell.angle_alpha   90.00
_cell.angle_beta   90.00
_cell.angle_gamma   90.00
#
_symmetry.space_group_name_H-M   'P 1'
#
loop_
_entity.id
_entity.type
_entity.pdbx_description
1 polymer ?
#
loop_
_entity_poly.entity_id
_entity_poly.type
_entity_poly.pdbx_seq_one_letter_code
_entity_poly.pdbx_strand_id
1 'polypeptide(L)' 'MNMSIGHQDGNMKINEFHHLIDDMEIFFEELDYLRESATMNMFGAPRWLQENYDLSKAEAKHVFIRWTKTIEA' A
#
# COMPACT_ATOMS: atom_id res chain seq x y z
N MET A 1 -22.08 19.67 -38.92
CA MET A 1 -22.55 19.49 -37.53
C MET A 1 -21.57 18.55 -36.85
N ASN A 2 -20.80 19.07 -35.91
CA ASN A 2 -19.83 18.29 -35.15
C ASN A 2 -20.58 17.65 -33.98
N MET A 3 -20.75 16.34 -33.99
CA MET A 3 -21.18 15.59 -32.81
C MET A 3 -19.98 14.79 -32.32
N SER A 4 -19.17 15.44 -31.48
CA SER A 4 -18.21 14.77 -30.61
C SER A 4 -18.99 14.08 -29.49
N ILE A 5 -18.84 12.77 -29.34
CA ILE A 5 -18.77 12.04 -28.07
C ILE A 5 -18.27 10.64 -28.41
N GLY A 6 -17.07 10.33 -27.93
CA GLY A 6 -16.43 9.03 -28.03
C GLY A 6 -15.54 8.86 -26.81
N HIS A 7 -16.19 8.50 -25.71
CA HIS A 7 -15.71 7.90 -24.47
C HIS A 7 -14.21 8.04 -24.13
N GLN A 8 -13.95 8.78 -23.06
CA GLN A 8 -12.74 8.59 -22.26
C GLN A 8 -12.75 7.16 -21.71
N ASP A 9 -11.64 6.42 -21.83
CA ASP A 9 -11.00 5.84 -20.64
C ASP A 9 -9.58 5.40 -21.00
N GLY A 10 -8.64 6.33 -20.78
CA GLY A 10 -7.22 6.03 -20.80
C GLY A 10 -6.72 5.89 -19.37
N ASN A 11 -7.01 4.80 -18.65
CA ASN A 11 -6.17 4.38 -17.52
C ASN A 11 -6.46 2.96 -16.99
N MET A 12 -6.32 1.92 -17.81
CA MET A 12 -6.27 0.54 -17.28
C MET A 12 -4.89 0.21 -16.69
N LYS A 13 -4.42 1.01 -15.71
CA LYS A 13 -3.48 0.57 -14.68
C LYS A 13 -4.32 0.08 -13.50
N ILE A 14 -5.08 -0.99 -13.72
CA ILE A 14 -5.74 -1.68 -12.62
C ILE A 14 -4.64 -2.07 -11.64
N ASN A 15 -4.63 -1.39 -10.50
CA ASN A 15 -3.68 -1.45 -9.39
C ASN A 15 -2.96 -2.82 -9.31
N GLU A 16 -1.65 -2.85 -9.54
CA GLU A 16 -0.81 -4.08 -9.58
C GLU A 16 -0.89 -4.91 -8.28
N PHE A 17 -1.42 -4.32 -7.22
CA PHE A 17 -1.53 -4.90 -5.88
C PHE A 17 -2.99 -4.96 -5.38
N HIS A 18 -3.98 -5.16 -6.26
CA HIS A 18 -5.39 -5.29 -5.87
C HIS A 18 -5.64 -6.43 -4.87
N HIS A 19 -4.86 -7.52 -4.92
CA HIS A 19 -4.98 -8.64 -4.00
C HIS A 19 -4.59 -8.31 -2.57
N LEU A 20 -3.93 -7.16 -2.32
CA LEU A 20 -3.58 -6.69 -0.98
C LEU A 20 -4.69 -5.85 -0.33
N ILE A 21 -5.77 -5.55 -1.05
CA ILE A 21 -6.81 -4.63 -0.56
C ILE A 21 -7.51 -5.19 0.68
N ASP A 22 -7.84 -6.47 0.67
CA ASP A 22 -8.53 -7.13 1.79
C ASP A 22 -7.63 -7.20 3.04
N ASP A 23 -6.32 -7.36 2.87
CA ASP A 23 -5.36 -7.49 3.98
C ASP A 23 -4.71 -6.16 4.40
N MET A 24 -5.01 -5.04 3.72
CA MET A 24 -4.36 -3.75 3.99
C MET A 24 -4.60 -3.24 5.41
N GLU A 25 -5.79 -3.48 5.97
CA GLU A 25 -6.11 -3.08 7.34
C GLU A 25 -5.19 -3.78 8.35
N ILE A 26 -5.02 -5.10 8.20
CA ILE A 26 -4.15 -5.92 9.05
C ILE A 26 -2.71 -5.39 8.98
N PHE A 27 -2.19 -5.13 7.78
CA PHE A 27 -0.83 -4.60 7.65
C PHE A 27 -0.66 -3.23 8.31
N PHE A 28 -1.70 -2.39 8.30
CA PHE A 28 -1.63 -1.07 8.91
C PHE A 28 -1.64 -1.17 10.43
N GLU A 29 -2.48 -2.02 11.01
CA GLU A 29 -2.50 -2.29 12.46
C GLU A 29 -1.13 -2.78 12.95
N GLU A 30 -0.49 -3.68 12.21
CA GLU A 30 0.84 -4.18 12.55
C GLU A 30 1.92 -3.09 12.46
N LEU A 31 1.84 -2.21 11.45
CA LEU A 31 2.74 -1.08 11.32
C LEU A 31 2.55 -0.05 12.44
N ASP A 32 1.30 0.18 12.87
CA ASP A 32 1.00 1.01 14.03
C ASP A 32 1.56 0.40 15.31
N TYR A 33 1.36 -0.90 15.53
CA TYR A 33 1.95 -1.62 16.66
C TYR A 33 3.48 -1.51 16.68
N LEU A 34 4.15 -1.72 15.54
CA LEU A 34 5.60 -1.55 15.43
C LEU A 34 6.06 -0.13 15.75
N ARG A 35 5.30 0.88 15.30
CA ARG A 35 5.57 2.29 15.58
C ARG A 35 5.43 2.60 17.07
N GLU A 36 4.33 2.17 17.69
CA GLU A 36 4.02 2.41 19.10
C GLU A 36 4.98 1.66 20.04
N SER A 37 5.37 0.44 19.65
CA SER A 37 6.32 -0.39 20.38
C SER A 37 7.72 0.26 20.47
N ALA A 38 8.08 1.11 19.50
CA ALA A 38 9.41 1.74 19.39
C ALA A 38 10.59 0.75 19.42
N THR A 39 10.34 -0.53 19.18
CA THR A 39 11.33 -1.62 19.19
C THR A 39 12.13 -1.68 17.90
N MET A 40 11.66 -1.05 16.83
CA MET A 40 12.38 -0.95 15.57
C MET A 40 12.27 0.44 14.95
N ASN A 41 13.25 0.79 14.11
CA ASN A 41 13.13 1.95 13.25
C ASN A 41 12.15 1.63 12.11
N MET A 42 11.17 2.51 11.87
CA MET A 42 10.13 2.30 10.86
C MET A 42 10.65 2.24 9.41
N PHE A 43 11.86 2.72 9.11
CA PHE A 43 12.50 2.45 7.81
C PHE A 43 12.81 0.96 7.59
N GLY A 44 12.86 0.18 8.67
CA GLY A 44 12.95 -1.28 8.61
C GLY A 44 11.61 -1.99 8.41
N ALA A 45 10.48 -1.29 8.59
CA ALA A 45 9.15 -1.90 8.54
C ALA A 45 8.80 -2.55 7.18
N PRO A 46 9.20 -2.00 6.01
CA PRO A 46 9.01 -2.70 4.73
C PRO A 46 9.75 -4.04 4.66
N ARG A 47 10.89 -4.19 5.35
CA ARG A 47 11.60 -5.47 5.41
C ARG A 47 10.89 -6.44 6.33
N TRP A 48 10.42 -5.96 7.48
CA TRP A 48 9.65 -6.77 8.41
C TRP A 48 8.38 -7.35 7.76
N LEU A 49 7.65 -6.54 6.96
CA LEU A 49 6.49 -7.01 6.22
C LEU A 49 6.82 -8.14 5.22
N GLN A 50 7.98 -8.08 4.54
CA GLN A 50 8.43 -9.17 3.66
C GLN A 50 8.70 -10.45 4.46
N GLU A 51 9.35 -10.31 5.62
CA GLU A 51 9.77 -11.45 6.45
C GLU A 51 8.59 -12.11 7.19
N ASN A 52 7.49 -11.38 7.46
CA ASN A 52 6.36 -11.87 8.26
C ASN A 52 5.10 -12.18 7.45
N TYR A 53 4.90 -11.57 6.28
CA TYR A 53 3.67 -11.70 5.48
C TYR A 53 3.93 -12.19 4.04
N ASP A 54 5.13 -12.71 3.75
CA ASP A 54 5.56 -13.22 2.42
C ASP A 54 5.34 -12.22 1.27
N LEU A 55 5.36 -10.92 1.59
CA LEU A 55 5.21 -9.88 0.59
C LEU A 55 6.49 -9.77 -0.23
N SER A 56 6.36 -9.53 -1.53
CA SER A 56 7.48 -9.08 -2.35
C SER A 56 7.97 -7.72 -1.87
N LYS A 57 9.22 -7.38 -2.20
CA LYS A 57 9.79 -6.06 -1.94
C LYS A 57 8.92 -4.91 -2.46
N ALA A 58 8.28 -5.07 -3.62
CA ALA A 58 7.41 -4.05 -4.21
C ALA A 58 6.10 -3.89 -3.41
N GLU A 59 5.49 -5.01 -3.01
CA GLU A 59 4.25 -5.07 -2.23
C GLU A 59 4.44 -4.45 -0.84
N ALA A 60 5.47 -4.89 -0.12
CA ALA A 60 5.76 -4.35 1.21
C ALA A 60 6.06 -2.84 1.17
N LYS A 61 6.76 -2.37 0.13
CA LYS A 61 6.98 -0.94 -0.09
C LYS A 61 5.68 -0.21 -0.42
N HIS A 62 4.80 -0.81 -1.22
CA HIS A 62 3.49 -0.25 -1.54
C HIS A 62 2.65 -0.07 -0.28
N VAL A 63 2.51 -1.12 0.53
CA VAL A 63 1.79 -1.11 1.81
C VAL A 63 2.35 -0.03 2.73
N PHE A 64 3.67 0.01 2.93
CA PHE A 64 4.29 1.02 3.78
C PHE A 64 4.01 2.45 3.32
N ILE A 65 4.10 2.75 2.02
CA ILE A 65 3.80 4.08 1.47
C ILE A 65 2.31 4.44 1.63
N ARG A 66 1.41 3.46 1.53
CA ARG A 66 -0.01 3.69 1.76
C ARG A 66 -0.27 4.00 3.23
N TRP A 67 0.34 3.25 4.15
CA TRP A 67 0.28 3.51 5.58
C TRP A 67 0.83 4.89 5.94
N THR A 68 1.99 5.31 5.40
CA THR A 68 2.54 6.64 5.71
C THR A 68 1.60 7.77 5.30
N LYS A 69 0.77 7.58 4.28
CA LYS A 69 -0.24 8.58 3.88
C LYS A 69 -1.42 8.66 4.85
N THR A 70 -1.67 7.62 5.64
CA THR A 70 -2.74 7.64 6.65
C THR A 70 -2.34 8.45 7.89
N ILE A 71 -1.04 8.55 8.18
CA ILE A 71 -0.50 9.27 9.34
C ILE A 71 -0.19 10.74 9.05
N GLU A 72 -0.10 11.12 7.78
CA GLU A 72 0.10 12.51 7.33
C GLU A 72 -1.21 13.32 7.23
N ALA A 73 -2.35 12.69 7.52
CA ALA A 73 -3.69 13.29 7.48
C ALA A 73 -4.15 13.71 8.88
#